data_AF-A0A6J8CYI7-F1
#
_entry.id   AF-A0A6J8CYI7-F1
#
_cell.length_a   1.000
_cell.length_b   1.000
_cell.length_c   1.000
_cell.angle_alpha   90.00
_cell.angle_beta   90.00
_cell.angle_gamma   90.00
#
_symmetry.space_group_name_H-M   'P 1'
#
loop_
_entity.id
_entity.type
_entity.pdbx_description
1 polymer ?
#
loop_
_entity_poly.entity_id
_entity_poly.type
_entity_poly.pdbx_seq_one_letter_code
_entity_poly.pdbx_strand_id
1 'polypeptide(L)'
;MSLKLIVCVLVFVIYSAYVEAGRSGKEYGQRFCHYYDVEEYAPSRDTWKKARKYCQSKGGDLVQIGNPNEDYRVNKMLEDVLNKKNGDGWYIGAKYVNGEWRMADGSPMWYINFPKYVQEAFQSYSQSDAKRITNFAAIFYDVTANGYETYNWGYVSPRDRSQLGTICEIKKC
;
A
#
# COMPACT_ATOMS: atom_id res chain seq x y z
N MET A 1 44.52 20.53 -5.92
CA MET A 1 43.48 19.49 -5.72
C MET A 1 43.42 18.66 -7.00
N SER A 2 43.78 17.38 -6.95
CA SER A 2 43.98 16.55 -8.15
C SER A 2 42.66 16.30 -8.89
N LEU A 3 42.69 16.36 -10.23
CA LEU A 3 41.54 16.11 -11.12
C LEU A 3 40.84 14.77 -10.81
N LYS A 4 41.60 13.77 -10.34
CA LYS A 4 41.08 12.45 -9.92
C LYS A 4 40.14 12.53 -8.71
N LEU A 5 40.40 13.44 -7.77
CA LEU A 5 39.58 13.60 -6.57
C LEU A 5 38.24 14.27 -6.90
N ILE A 6 38.26 15.21 -7.85
CA ILE A 6 37.07 15.93 -8.34
C ILE A 6 36.12 14.98 -9.07
N VAL A 7 36.66 14.09 -9.93
CA VAL A 7 35.85 13.09 -10.65
C VAL A 7 35.18 12.11 -9.68
N CYS A 8 35.88 11.61 -8.65
CA CYS A 8 35.28 10.72 -7.66
C CYS A 8 34.15 11.38 -6.87
N VAL A 9 34.33 12.64 -6.43
CA VAL A 9 33.28 13.37 -5.71
C VAL A 9 32.06 13.61 -6.59
N LEU A 10 32.26 13.99 -7.86
CA LEU A 10 31.16 14.18 -8.81
C LEU A 10 30.41 12.87 -9.08
N VAL A 11 31.12 11.76 -9.29
CA VAL A 11 30.47 10.44 -9.48
C VAL A 11 29.70 10.02 -8.23
N PHE A 12 30.24 10.25 -7.04
CA PHE A 12 29.56 9.90 -5.79
C PHE A 12 28.32 10.75 -5.52
N VAL A 13 28.38 12.06 -5.83
CA VAL A 13 27.24 12.98 -5.75
C VAL A 13 26.17 12.62 -6.77
N ILE A 14 26.57 12.32 -8.02
CA ILE A 14 25.64 11.89 -9.08
C ILE A 14 25.00 10.54 -8.71
N TYR A 15 25.77 9.58 -8.22
CA TYR A 15 25.27 8.29 -7.77
C TYR A 15 24.30 8.45 -6.59
N SER A 16 24.60 9.31 -5.62
CA SER A 16 23.74 9.58 -4.47
C SER A 16 22.45 10.27 -4.88
N ALA A 17 22.51 11.26 -5.78
CA ALA A 17 21.34 11.93 -6.35
C ALA A 17 20.46 10.98 -7.18
N TYR A 18 21.08 10.04 -7.91
CA TYR A 18 20.37 9.01 -8.66
C TYR A 18 19.70 7.98 -7.74
N VAL A 19 20.37 7.58 -6.66
CA VAL A 19 19.81 6.71 -5.61
C VAL A 19 18.66 7.39 -4.87
N GLU A 20 18.74 8.70 -4.61
CA GLU A 20 17.64 9.47 -4.02
C GLU A 20 16.45 9.62 -4.97
N ALA A 21 16.70 9.84 -6.26
CA ALA A 21 15.66 9.91 -7.30
C ALA A 21 14.94 8.56 -7.50
N GLY A 22 15.66 7.43 -7.38
CA GLY A 22 15.09 6.08 -7.50
C GLY A 22 14.45 5.52 -6.22
N ARG A 23 14.41 6.28 -5.12
CA ARG A 23 13.87 5.83 -3.82
C ARG A 23 12.48 6.37 -3.51
N SER A 24 11.91 7.17 -4.40
CA SER A 24 10.54 7.65 -4.24
C SER A 24 9.85 7.74 -5.60
N GLY A 25 8.94 6.81 -5.89
CA GLY A 25 7.94 6.98 -6.95
C GLY A 25 7.02 8.14 -6.59
N LYS A 26 7.48 9.39 -6.76
CA LYS A 26 6.65 10.57 -6.55
C LYS A 26 6.15 11.00 -7.91
N GLU A 27 5.00 10.47 -8.31
CA GLU A 27 4.22 11.07 -9.39
C GLU A 27 3.69 12.42 -8.87
N TYR A 28 4.49 13.49 -9.05
CA TYR A 28 4.08 14.86 -8.72
C TYR A 28 3.09 15.36 -9.77
N GLY A 29 1.81 15.00 -9.61
CA GLY A 29 0.72 15.73 -10.24
C GLY A 29 0.37 16.96 -9.40
N GLN A 30 0.68 18.17 -9.89
CA GLN A 30 0.30 19.48 -9.32
C GLN A 30 -1.22 19.71 -9.11
N ARG A 31 -2.06 18.67 -9.14
CA ARG A 31 -3.52 18.69 -8.96
C ARG A 31 -4.04 17.99 -7.71
N PHE A 32 -3.20 17.25 -6.98
CA PHE A 32 -3.65 16.48 -5.80
C PHE A 32 -2.88 16.94 -4.55
N CYS A 33 -3.61 17.22 -3.46
CA CYS A 33 -3.02 17.65 -2.19
C CYS A 33 -2.51 16.47 -1.34
N HIS A 34 -2.20 15.34 -1.96
CA HIS A 34 -1.65 14.16 -1.32
C HIS A 34 -0.79 13.36 -2.30
N TYR A 35 0.01 12.45 -1.78
CA TYR A 35 0.75 11.47 -2.56
C TYR A 35 0.77 10.12 -1.83
N TYR A 36 1.05 9.06 -2.57
CA TYR A 36 1.23 7.72 -2.02
C TYR A 36 2.71 7.42 -1.82
N ASP A 37 3.03 6.77 -0.70
CA ASP A 37 4.37 6.32 -0.35
C ASP A 37 4.33 4.82 -0.12
N VAL A 38 4.92 4.07 -1.04
CA VAL A 38 4.88 2.61 -1.08
C VAL A 38 6.17 2.05 -0.49
N GLU A 39 6.03 1.13 0.45
CA GLU A 39 7.13 0.49 1.16
C GLU A 39 7.01 -1.03 1.04
N GLU A 40 8.13 -1.68 0.77
CA GLU A 40 8.24 -3.14 0.83
C GLU A 40 7.96 -3.68 2.25
N TYR A 41 7.68 -4.98 2.29
CA TYR A 41 7.58 -5.72 3.54
C TYR A 41 8.82 -5.49 4.42
N ALA A 42 8.57 -5.24 5.70
CA ALA A 42 9.60 -5.21 6.72
C ALA A 42 9.05 -5.79 8.03
N PRO A 43 9.84 -6.58 8.78
CA PRO A 43 9.40 -7.14 10.07
C PRO A 43 8.93 -6.10 11.09
N SER A 44 9.46 -4.87 11.03
CA SER A 44 9.03 -3.76 11.89
C SER A 44 7.60 -3.25 11.58
N ARG A 45 7.03 -3.68 10.44
CA ARG A 45 5.72 -3.26 9.90
C ARG A 45 4.84 -4.45 9.48
N ASP A 46 5.15 -5.65 9.99
CA ASP A 46 4.52 -6.94 9.65
C ASP A 46 3.02 -7.07 9.97
N THR A 47 2.42 -6.11 10.65
CA THR A 47 0.98 -6.10 10.96
C THR A 47 0.35 -4.81 10.49
N TRP A 48 -0.93 -4.87 10.11
CA TRP A 48 -1.72 -3.70 9.74
C TRP A 48 -1.59 -2.55 10.74
N LYS A 49 -1.59 -2.86 12.05
CA LYS A 49 -1.44 -1.84 13.11
C LYS A 49 -0.05 -1.19 13.09
N LYS A 50 1.02 -1.94 12.85
CA LYS A 50 2.38 -1.39 12.76
C LYS A 50 2.57 -0.61 11.45
N ALA A 51 2.07 -1.12 10.33
CA ALA A 51 2.04 -0.42 9.04
C ALA A 51 1.31 0.93 9.16
N ARG A 52 0.16 0.95 9.85
CA ARG A 52 -0.57 2.18 10.15
C ARG A 52 0.25 3.18 10.96
N LYS A 53 0.82 2.74 12.08
CA LYS A 53 1.67 3.59 12.93
C LYS A 53 2.85 4.17 12.15
N TYR A 54 3.41 3.39 11.22
CA TYR A 54 4.46 3.85 10.34
C TYR A 54 4.00 5.01 9.44
N CYS A 55 2.85 4.88 8.76
CA CYS A 55 2.32 5.98 7.95
C CYS A 55 1.99 7.22 8.78
N GLN A 56 1.45 7.03 9.99
CA GLN A 56 1.18 8.11 10.94
C GLN A 56 2.46 8.85 11.37
N SER A 57 3.56 8.12 11.55
CA SER A 57 4.87 8.73 11.85
C SER A 57 5.41 9.59 10.70
N LYS A 58 4.95 9.36 9.46
CA LYS A 58 5.27 10.16 8.27
C LYS A 58 4.29 11.32 8.04
N GLY A 59 3.36 11.58 8.97
CA GLY A 59 2.34 12.62 8.83
C GLY A 59 1.17 12.24 7.91
N GLY A 60 0.99 10.95 7.64
CA GLY A 60 -0.11 10.41 6.84
C GLY A 60 -0.94 9.36 7.60
N ASP A 61 -1.63 8.49 6.87
CA ASP A 61 -2.21 7.26 7.39
C ASP A 61 -2.09 6.17 6.31
N LEU A 62 -2.52 4.94 6.57
CA LEU A 62 -2.67 3.95 5.50
C LEU A 62 -3.62 4.48 4.44
N VAL A 63 -3.31 4.18 3.17
CA VAL A 63 -4.06 4.70 2.03
C VAL A 63 -5.54 4.44 2.12
N GLN A 64 -6.34 5.47 1.85
CA GLN A 64 -7.78 5.36 1.72
C GLN A 64 -8.16 5.45 0.25
N ILE A 65 -8.35 4.29 -0.38
CA ILE A 65 -8.81 4.27 -1.78
C ILE A 65 -10.31 4.44 -1.78
N GLY A 66 -10.72 5.65 -2.11
CA GLY A 66 -12.09 6.00 -2.24
C GLY A 66 -12.30 6.50 -3.64
N ASN A 67 -12.50 5.65 -4.65
CA ASN A 67 -12.96 5.93 -6.03
C ASN A 67 -12.08 5.22 -7.05
N PRO A 68 -12.64 4.91 -8.25
CA PRO A 68 -11.89 4.21 -9.30
C PRO A 68 -10.63 4.94 -9.77
N ASN A 69 -10.59 6.29 -9.74
CA ASN A 69 -9.41 7.04 -10.16
C ASN A 69 -8.27 6.93 -9.15
N GLU A 70 -8.58 6.90 -7.85
CA GLU A 70 -7.60 6.65 -6.80
C GLU A 70 -7.07 5.22 -6.87
N ASP A 71 -7.94 4.23 -7.10
CA ASP A 71 -7.52 2.82 -7.25
C ASP A 71 -6.61 2.65 -8.46
N TYR A 72 -6.97 3.25 -9.60
CA TYR A 72 -6.12 3.28 -10.79
C TYR A 72 -4.74 3.89 -10.51
N ARG A 73 -4.67 5.02 -9.78
CA ARG A 73 -3.39 5.66 -9.41
C ARG A 73 -2.55 4.79 -8.48
N VAL A 74 -3.18 4.15 -7.50
CA VAL A 74 -2.46 3.21 -6.61
C VAL A 74 -1.89 2.05 -7.41
N ASN A 75 -2.68 1.43 -8.29
CA ASN A 75 -2.20 0.33 -9.13
C ASN A 75 -1.06 0.75 -10.07
N LYS A 76 -1.16 1.94 -10.70
CA LYS A 76 -0.06 2.49 -11.52
C LYS A 76 1.21 2.73 -10.72
N MET A 77 1.08 3.31 -9.54
CA MET A 77 2.20 3.52 -8.63
C MET A 77 2.84 2.19 -8.20
N LEU A 78 2.04 1.14 -7.95
CA LEU A 78 2.56 -0.19 -7.67
C LEU A 78 3.37 -0.71 -8.87
N GLU A 79 2.82 -0.67 -10.08
CA GLU A 79 3.52 -1.07 -11.32
C GLU A 79 4.89 -0.36 -11.46
N ASP A 80 4.94 0.95 -11.21
CA ASP A 80 6.16 1.78 -11.37
C ASP A 80 7.23 1.49 -10.30
N VAL A 81 6.83 1.17 -9.07
CA VAL A 81 7.74 0.91 -7.95
C VAL A 81 8.31 -0.52 -7.99
N LEU A 82 7.66 -1.44 -8.69
CA LEU A 82 7.89 -2.89 -8.61
C LEU A 82 9.10 -3.45 -9.36
N ASN A 83 10.10 -2.63 -9.64
CA ASN A 83 11.45 -3.14 -9.88
C ASN A 83 12.05 -3.86 -8.65
N LYS A 84 11.37 -3.82 -7.48
CA LYS A 84 11.78 -4.44 -6.22
C LYS A 84 10.59 -5.17 -5.57
N LYS A 85 10.49 -6.48 -5.76
CA LYS A 85 9.34 -7.31 -5.39
C LYS A 85 9.63 -8.18 -4.16
N ASN A 86 9.59 -7.60 -2.96
CA ASN A 86 9.60 -8.38 -1.72
C ASN A 86 8.21 -8.40 -1.08
N GLY A 87 7.58 -9.57 -1.06
CA GLY A 87 6.34 -9.82 -0.33
C GLY A 87 5.15 -10.22 -1.21
N ASP A 88 4.02 -10.45 -0.55
CA ASP A 88 2.78 -10.97 -1.16
C ASP A 88 1.81 -9.86 -1.60
N GLY A 89 2.07 -8.62 -1.19
CA GLY A 89 1.17 -7.49 -1.43
C GLY A 89 1.40 -6.33 -0.47
N TRP A 90 0.39 -5.47 -0.29
CA TRP A 90 0.46 -4.30 0.60
C TRP A 90 -0.83 -4.07 1.38
N TYR A 91 -0.69 -3.66 2.64
CA TYR A 91 -1.83 -3.19 3.44
C TYR A 91 -2.43 -1.89 2.89
N ILE A 92 -3.76 -1.81 2.93
CA ILE A 92 -4.52 -0.56 2.74
C ILE A 92 -5.33 -0.21 3.99
N GLY A 93 -5.89 1.00 4.05
CA GLY A 93 -6.51 1.56 5.24
C GLY A 93 -7.80 0.89 5.72
N ALA A 94 -8.38 -0.04 4.95
CA ALA A 94 -9.64 -0.66 5.33
C ALA A 94 -9.45 -1.86 6.28
N LYS A 95 -10.33 -1.97 7.27
CA LYS A 95 -10.44 -3.11 8.20
C LYS A 95 -11.89 -3.54 8.32
N TYR A 96 -12.12 -4.84 8.35
CA TYR A 96 -13.42 -5.42 8.65
C TYR A 96 -13.55 -5.57 10.16
N VAL A 97 -14.51 -4.90 10.77
CA VAL A 97 -14.78 -4.95 12.21
C VAL A 97 -16.26 -4.77 12.47
N ASN A 98 -16.81 -5.46 13.47
CA ASN A 98 -18.23 -5.36 13.84
C ASN A 98 -19.22 -5.64 12.69
N GLY A 99 -18.81 -6.49 11.74
CA GLY A 99 -19.65 -6.89 10.60
C GLY A 99 -19.59 -5.97 9.37
N GLU A 100 -18.71 -4.98 9.35
CA GLU A 100 -18.60 -4.05 8.23
C GLU A 100 -17.14 -3.64 7.95
N TRP A 101 -16.88 -3.24 6.70
CA TRP A 101 -15.62 -2.62 6.31
C TRP A 101 -15.62 -1.14 6.70
N ARG A 102 -14.60 -0.73 7.44
CA ARG A 102 -14.35 0.68 7.80
C ARG A 102 -12.94 1.08 7.46
N MET A 103 -12.77 2.36 7.11
CA MET A 103 -11.45 2.94 6.94
C MET A 103 -10.76 3.08 8.29
N ALA A 104 -9.45 3.32 8.25
CA ALA A 104 -8.60 3.37 9.43
C ALA A 104 -9.06 4.45 10.43
N ASP A 105 -9.57 5.57 9.92
CA ASP A 105 -10.15 6.68 10.69
C ASP A 105 -11.56 6.42 11.21
N GLY A 106 -12.16 5.27 10.87
CA GLY A 106 -13.49 4.87 11.30
C GLY A 106 -14.61 5.30 10.34
N SER A 107 -14.31 6.03 9.26
CA SER A 107 -15.29 6.37 8.23
C SER A 107 -15.76 5.12 7.48
N PRO A 108 -16.98 5.16 6.87
CA PRO A 108 -17.45 4.08 6.03
C PRO A 108 -16.57 3.91 4.79
N MET A 109 -16.36 2.65 4.39
CA MET A 109 -15.73 2.33 3.11
C MET A 109 -16.75 2.44 1.99
N TRP A 110 -16.60 3.46 1.14
CA TRP A 110 -17.59 3.81 0.12
C TRP A 110 -17.23 3.30 -1.28
N TYR A 111 -15.95 2.99 -1.50
CA TYR A 111 -15.48 2.32 -2.70
C TYR A 111 -14.97 0.92 -2.32
N ILE A 112 -15.43 -0.09 -3.05
CA ILE A 112 -15.09 -1.49 -2.81
C ILE A 112 -14.69 -2.13 -4.14
N ASN A 113 -13.48 -2.69 -4.20
CA ASN A 113 -12.99 -3.43 -5.36
C ASN A 113 -12.62 -4.88 -5.02
N PHE A 114 -13.18 -5.45 -3.94
CA PHE A 114 -13.00 -6.87 -3.65
C PHE A 114 -13.62 -7.74 -4.75
N PRO A 115 -13.02 -8.90 -5.07
CA PRO A 115 -13.64 -9.89 -5.94
C PRO A 115 -15.06 -10.25 -5.47
N LYS A 116 -15.96 -10.53 -6.42
CA LYS A 116 -17.38 -10.79 -6.12
C LYS A 116 -17.59 -11.87 -5.06
N TYR A 117 -16.84 -12.97 -5.15
CA TYR A 117 -16.93 -14.08 -4.19
C TYR A 117 -16.57 -13.67 -2.76
N VAL A 118 -15.65 -12.70 -2.59
CA VAL A 118 -15.30 -12.15 -1.28
C VAL A 118 -16.47 -11.36 -0.71
N GLN A 119 -17.11 -10.54 -1.55
CA GLN A 119 -18.28 -9.75 -1.12
C GLN A 119 -19.45 -10.66 -0.70
N GLU A 120 -19.74 -11.69 -1.50
CA GLU A 120 -20.77 -12.68 -1.20
C GLU A 120 -20.48 -13.44 0.11
N ALA A 121 -19.22 -13.79 0.38
CA ALA A 121 -18.83 -14.46 1.62
C ALA A 121 -19.15 -13.61 2.87
N PHE A 122 -18.83 -12.31 2.87
CA PHE A 122 -19.12 -11.44 4.01
C PHE A 122 -20.61 -11.18 4.22
N GLN A 123 -21.42 -11.26 3.17
CA GLN A 123 -22.88 -11.14 3.26
C GLN A 123 -23.55 -12.41 3.82
N SER A 124 -22.87 -13.56 3.75
CA SER A 124 -23.40 -14.84 4.22
C SER A 124 -23.31 -15.03 5.74
N TYR A 125 -22.46 -14.25 6.42
CA TYR A 125 -22.27 -14.39 7.87
C TYR A 125 -23.50 -13.92 8.67
N SER A 126 -23.80 -14.65 9.74
CA SER A 126 -24.73 -14.15 10.76
C SER A 126 -24.18 -12.88 11.41
N GLN A 127 -25.05 -12.00 11.92
CA GLN A 127 -24.62 -10.77 12.60
C GLN A 127 -23.70 -11.06 13.80
N SER A 128 -23.95 -12.15 14.53
CA SER A 128 -23.12 -12.56 15.67
C SER A 128 -21.73 -13.01 15.25
N ASP A 129 -21.63 -13.72 14.13
CA ASP A 129 -20.33 -14.20 13.64
C ASP A 129 -19.54 -13.05 13.01
N ALA A 130 -20.21 -12.22 12.22
CA ALA A 130 -19.63 -11.04 11.58
C ALA A 130 -18.98 -10.09 12.60
N LYS A 131 -19.58 -9.94 13.79
CA LYS A 131 -19.03 -9.13 14.89
C LYS A 131 -17.73 -9.67 15.50
N ARG A 132 -17.47 -10.98 15.37
CA ARG A 132 -16.28 -11.63 15.93
C ARG A 132 -15.13 -11.69 14.93
N ILE A 133 -15.38 -11.36 13.67
CA ILE A 133 -14.38 -11.39 12.60
C ILE A 133 -13.65 -10.05 12.58
N THR A 134 -12.32 -10.12 12.49
CA THR A 134 -11.47 -9.00 12.16
C THR A 134 -10.62 -9.39 10.97
N ASN A 135 -10.64 -8.59 9.92
CA ASN A 135 -9.76 -8.74 8.77
C ASN A 135 -9.20 -7.37 8.36
N PHE A 136 -8.10 -7.37 7.63
CA PHE A 136 -7.45 -6.18 7.11
C PHE A 136 -7.39 -6.27 5.60
N ALA A 137 -7.78 -5.20 4.91
CA ALA A 137 -7.73 -5.17 3.46
C ALA A 137 -6.28 -5.01 2.98
N ALA A 138 -6.00 -5.64 1.86
CA ALA A 138 -4.71 -5.58 1.20
C ALA A 138 -4.91 -5.62 -0.32
N ILE A 139 -3.91 -5.13 -1.05
CA ILE A 139 -3.77 -5.36 -2.49
C ILE A 139 -2.69 -6.43 -2.63
N PHE A 140 -3.06 -7.56 -3.23
CA PHE A 140 -2.15 -8.66 -3.50
C PHE A 140 -1.57 -8.55 -4.89
N TYR A 141 -0.29 -8.89 -4.99
CA TYR A 141 0.40 -9.05 -6.25
C TYR A 141 0.35 -10.52 -6.67
N ASP A 142 -0.06 -10.78 -7.90
CA ASP A 142 -0.03 -12.11 -8.48
C ASP A 142 0.42 -12.06 -9.95
N VAL A 143 1.04 -13.14 -10.42
CA VAL A 143 1.42 -13.34 -11.81
C VAL A 143 0.55 -14.43 -12.40
N THR A 144 -0.26 -14.07 -13.39
CA THR A 144 -1.15 -15.02 -14.06
C THR A 144 -0.35 -16.11 -14.80
N ALA A 145 -1.03 -17.21 -15.16
CA ALA A 145 -0.41 -18.31 -15.89
C ALA A 145 0.20 -17.90 -17.26
N ASN A 146 -0.28 -16.80 -17.85
CA ASN A 146 0.26 -16.21 -19.08
C ASN A 146 1.28 -15.09 -18.84
N GLY A 147 1.74 -14.89 -17.61
CA GLY A 147 2.83 -14.00 -17.25
C GLY A 147 2.43 -12.53 -17.06
N TYR A 148 1.14 -12.23 -16.91
CA TYR A 148 0.68 -10.86 -16.67
C TYR A 148 0.65 -10.58 -15.16
N GLU A 149 1.20 -9.43 -14.79
CA GLU A 149 1.16 -8.93 -13.42
C GLU A 149 -0.22 -8.37 -13.11
N THR A 150 -0.75 -8.70 -11.94
CA THR A 150 -2.08 -8.27 -11.51
C THR A 150 -2.08 -7.83 -10.06
N TYR A 151 -2.92 -6.84 -9.77
CA TYR A 151 -3.13 -6.27 -8.44
C TYR A 151 -4.58 -6.47 -8.05
N ASN A 152 -4.81 -7.34 -7.07
CA ASN A 152 -6.15 -7.73 -6.68
C ASN A 152 -6.41 -7.38 -5.23
N TRP A 153 -7.53 -6.73 -4.96
CA TRP A 153 -7.96 -6.51 -3.59
C TRP A 153 -8.30 -7.83 -2.92
N GLY A 154 -7.90 -7.96 -1.67
CA GLY A 154 -8.21 -9.10 -0.83
C GLY A 154 -8.10 -8.73 0.64
N TYR A 155 -8.11 -9.74 1.51
CA TYR A 155 -8.01 -9.50 2.94
C TYR A 155 -7.10 -10.53 3.61
N VAL A 156 -6.53 -10.12 4.74
CA VAL A 156 -5.79 -10.99 5.65
C VAL A 156 -6.42 -10.97 7.04
N SER A 157 -6.34 -12.10 7.74
CA SER A 157 -6.70 -12.16 9.16
C SER A 157 -5.54 -11.66 10.04
N PRO A 158 -5.79 -11.32 11.32
CA PRO A 158 -4.73 -10.96 12.26
C PRO A 158 -3.66 -12.05 12.49
N ARG A 159 -3.92 -13.30 12.10
CA ARG A 159 -2.99 -14.43 12.24
C ARG A 159 -2.33 -14.82 10.92
N ASP A 160 -2.68 -14.12 9.85
CA ASP A 160 -2.08 -14.32 8.55
C ASP A 160 -0.58 -14.04 8.60
N ARG A 161 0.19 -14.74 7.76
CA ARG A 161 1.65 -14.64 7.71
C ARG A 161 2.15 -14.03 6.41
N SER A 162 1.24 -13.52 5.58
CA SER A 162 1.60 -12.81 4.36
C SER A 162 2.57 -11.67 4.66
N GLN A 163 3.62 -11.62 3.86
CA GLN A 163 4.65 -10.59 3.92
C GLN A 163 4.14 -9.37 3.18
N LEU A 164 3.34 -8.55 3.86
CA LEU A 164 2.74 -7.37 3.25
C LEU A 164 3.58 -6.11 3.48
N GLY A 165 3.82 -5.38 2.40
CA GLY A 165 4.29 -4.01 2.42
C GLY A 165 3.22 -3.04 2.92
N THR A 166 3.51 -1.75 2.79
CA THR A 166 2.65 -0.66 3.27
C THR A 166 2.45 0.38 2.18
N ILE A 167 1.21 0.87 2.00
CA ILE A 167 0.93 2.05 1.19
C ILE A 167 0.43 3.15 2.11
N CYS A 168 1.21 4.21 2.25
CA CYS A 168 0.84 5.39 3.01
C CYS A 168 0.24 6.44 2.08
N GLU A 169 -0.81 7.13 2.53
CA GLU A 169 -1.30 8.36 1.92
C GLU A 169 -0.86 9.53 2.79
N ILE A 170 -0.10 10.46 2.21
CA ILE A 170 0.47 11.60 2.90
C ILE A 170 -0.10 12.87 2.29
N LYS A 171 -0.80 13.66 3.10
CA LYS A 171 -1.39 14.93 2.69
C LYS A 171 -0.31 16.02 2.69
N LYS A 172 -0.20 16.76 1.59
CA LYS A 172 0.65 17.93 1.40
C LYS A 172 -0.22 19.09 0.91
N CYS A 173 -1.10 19.52 1.80
CA CYS A 173 -1.82 20.78 1.67
C CYS A 173 -1.00 21.88 2.35
#